data_AF-S7TX52-F1
#
_entry.id   AF-S7TX52-F1
#
_cell.length_a   1.000
_cell.length_b   1.000
_cell.length_c   1.000
_cell.angle_alpha   90.00
_cell.angle_beta   90.00
_cell.angle_gamma   90.00
#
_symmetry.space_group_name_H-M   'P 1'
#
loop_
_entity.id
_entity.type
_entity.pdbx_description
1 polymer ?
#
loop_
_entity_poly.entity_id
_entity_poly.type
_entity_poly.pdbx_seq_one_letter_code
_entity_poly.pdbx_strand_id
1 'polypeptide(L)'
;MRTIEEKAMELEKRHTCHEIDFAEIEALENRWKNDPRWAGIVRPYKAAEVLNLRGTLGIEHTFARIGAERLWHLLQTEPFVAALGALTGNQAVQQVEAGLKAIYLSGWQVAADNNLAGEMYPDQSLYPANSVPTVVRRINNALRRADQIQVLDCRKDGPYWFAPIVADAEAGFGGPLNAYELMKDMIDAGAAGVHFEDQLSSAKKCGHMGGKVLVPTREFIIKLIAARLAADVCDVPTVLIARTDADAAKLLTSDIDERDRPFIIGNERSSEGFYWVKGGVEAAIARGLSYAPYADMIWCETSRPDLEQARRFAEGIHAEFPGKLLCYNCSPSFNWKANLDEGVIAGFQRELAAMGYKFQFVTLAGFHTLNLGMFDLAQSYKREGMAAYSRFQQEEFRHERSEGYMAVSHQRFVGAGYFDRLMDSVTQGESSVAALKGSTEEEQF
;
A
#
# COMPACT_ATOMS: atom_id res chain seq x y z
N MET A 1 27.75 -37.13 11.70
CA MET A 1 26.99 -36.34 10.70
C MET A 1 25.83 -37.21 10.25
N ARG A 2 24.60 -36.66 10.19
CA ARG A 2 23.45 -37.37 9.60
C ARG A 2 23.71 -37.61 8.10
N THR A 3 23.33 -38.77 7.57
CA THR A 3 23.43 -39.08 6.13
C THR A 3 22.42 -38.25 5.32
N ILE A 4 22.53 -38.30 3.98
CA ILE A 4 21.57 -37.63 3.09
C ILE A 4 20.18 -38.28 3.25
N GLU A 5 20.15 -39.60 3.31
CA GLU A 5 18.94 -40.40 3.49
C GLU A 5 18.26 -40.11 4.84
N GLU A 6 19.02 -40.04 5.93
CA GLU A 6 18.48 -39.73 7.26
C GLU A 6 17.82 -38.35 7.29
N LYS A 7 18.43 -37.35 6.64
CA LYS A 7 17.85 -36.01 6.52
C LYS A 7 16.59 -35.99 5.66
N ALA A 8 16.59 -36.74 4.55
CA ALA A 8 15.43 -36.83 3.66
C ALA A 8 14.23 -37.48 4.38
N MET A 9 14.45 -38.58 5.10
CA MET A 9 13.41 -39.25 5.88
C MET A 9 12.84 -38.36 6.99
N GLU A 10 13.68 -37.57 7.67
CA GLU A 10 13.24 -36.63 8.70
C GLU A 10 12.39 -35.50 8.12
N LEU A 11 12.81 -34.96 6.96
CA LEU A 11 12.06 -33.92 6.24
C LEU A 11 10.70 -34.45 5.76
N GLU A 12 10.69 -35.64 5.14
CA GLU A 12 9.46 -36.29 4.68
C GLU A 12 8.51 -36.54 5.85
N LYS A 13 9.02 -37.08 6.96
CA LYS A 13 8.23 -37.29 8.18
C LYS A 13 7.65 -35.98 8.70
N ARG A 14 8.42 -34.88 8.68
CA ARG A 14 7.93 -33.56 9.11
C ARG A 14 6.81 -33.04 8.20
N HIS A 15 6.90 -33.22 6.89
CA HIS A 15 5.87 -32.71 5.98
C HIS A 15 4.61 -33.59 5.90
N THR A 16 4.74 -34.88 6.22
CA THR A 16 3.65 -35.87 6.15
C THR A 16 2.99 -36.17 7.50
N CYS A 17 3.48 -35.62 8.62
CA CYS A 17 2.85 -35.85 9.92
C CYS A 17 1.49 -35.17 10.06
N HIS A 18 1.21 -34.11 9.29
CA HIS A 18 -0.03 -33.33 9.34
C HIS A 18 -0.41 -32.85 10.75
N GLU A 19 0.59 -32.69 11.62
CA GLU A 19 0.45 -32.32 13.02
C GLU A 19 1.19 -30.99 13.27
N ILE A 20 0.57 -30.13 14.08
CA ILE A 20 1.21 -28.90 14.56
C ILE A 20 2.27 -29.23 15.62
N ASP A 21 3.36 -28.48 15.64
CA ASP A 21 4.38 -28.61 16.68
C ASP A 21 4.01 -27.75 17.89
N PHE A 22 3.95 -28.38 19.07
CA PHE A 22 3.67 -27.68 20.32
C PHE A 22 4.70 -26.57 20.60
N ALA A 23 5.97 -26.76 20.23
CA ALA A 23 6.99 -25.74 20.37
C ALA A 23 6.73 -24.51 19.47
N GLU A 24 6.12 -24.69 18.30
CA GLU A 24 5.73 -23.58 17.42
C GLU A 24 4.56 -22.77 18.00
N ILE A 25 3.62 -23.43 18.69
CA ILE A 25 2.52 -22.76 19.40
C ILE A 25 3.12 -21.85 20.48
N GLU A 26 3.96 -22.39 21.37
CA GLU A 26 4.59 -21.62 22.45
C GLU A 26 5.44 -20.46 21.90
N ALA A 27 6.19 -20.69 20.82
CA ALA A 27 7.01 -19.64 20.20
C ALA A 27 6.16 -18.49 19.64
N LEU A 28 5.02 -18.80 18.99
CA LEU A 28 4.11 -17.79 18.45
C LEU A 28 3.40 -17.01 19.55
N GLU A 29 2.91 -17.70 20.59
CA GLU A 29 2.31 -17.05 21.77
C GLU A 29 3.30 -16.14 22.49
N ASN A 30 4.55 -16.60 22.66
CA ASN A 30 5.62 -15.82 23.23
C ASN A 30 5.93 -14.57 22.39
N ARG A 31 5.97 -14.71 21.06
CA ARG A 31 6.16 -13.58 20.13
C ARG A 31 5.04 -12.54 20.30
N TRP A 32 3.78 -12.97 20.25
CA TRP A 32 2.64 -12.05 20.42
C TRP A 32 2.61 -11.34 21.77
N LYS A 33 3.05 -12.01 22.83
CA LYS A 33 3.06 -11.45 24.18
C LYS A 33 4.20 -10.47 24.42
N ASN A 34 5.39 -10.74 23.90
CA ASN A 34 6.62 -10.07 24.32
C ASN A 34 7.26 -9.17 23.26
N ASP A 35 6.90 -9.31 21.98
CA ASP A 35 7.41 -8.44 20.93
C ASP A 35 6.64 -7.10 20.91
N PRO A 36 7.31 -5.94 21.05
CA PRO A 36 6.67 -4.63 20.99
C PRO A 36 5.87 -4.37 19.72
N ARG A 37 6.17 -5.06 18.60
CA ARG A 37 5.37 -5.01 17.36
C ARG A 37 3.90 -5.30 17.60
N TRP A 38 3.57 -6.14 18.57
CA TRP A 38 2.21 -6.61 18.85
C TRP A 38 1.54 -5.93 20.04
N ALA A 39 2.19 -4.93 20.65
CA ALA A 39 1.64 -4.20 21.78
C ALA A 39 0.28 -3.58 21.42
N GLY A 40 -0.76 -3.90 22.20
CA GLY A 40 -2.12 -3.39 22.01
C GLY A 40 -2.90 -4.03 20.86
N ILE A 41 -2.36 -5.04 20.17
CA ILE A 41 -3.07 -5.76 19.10
C ILE A 41 -3.85 -6.94 19.68
N VAL A 42 -5.16 -6.95 19.47
CA VAL A 42 -6.08 -7.99 19.92
C VAL A 42 -6.31 -9.01 18.82
N ARG A 43 -6.19 -10.29 19.18
CA ARG A 43 -6.55 -11.45 18.36
C ARG A 43 -7.64 -12.24 19.09
N PRO A 44 -8.82 -12.47 18.47
CA PRO A 44 -9.85 -13.30 19.09
C PRO A 44 -9.58 -14.81 18.94
N TYR A 45 -8.61 -15.17 18.09
CA TYR A 45 -8.16 -16.54 17.85
C TYR A 45 -6.83 -16.83 18.55
N LYS A 46 -6.49 -18.12 18.68
CA LYS A 46 -5.29 -18.64 19.35
C LYS A 46 -4.19 -18.97 18.34
N ALA A 47 -2.95 -19.04 18.82
CA ALA A 47 -1.80 -19.45 18.01
C ALA A 47 -1.98 -20.84 17.38
N ALA A 48 -2.56 -21.79 18.12
CA ALA A 48 -2.87 -23.12 17.60
C ALA A 48 -3.81 -23.09 16.39
N GLU A 49 -4.79 -22.17 16.36
CA GLU A 49 -5.71 -22.02 15.22
C GLU A 49 -4.97 -21.50 13.98
N VAL A 50 -4.02 -20.57 14.15
CA VAL A 50 -3.15 -20.09 13.06
C VAL A 50 -2.33 -21.24 12.47
N LEU A 51 -1.65 -22.01 13.31
CA LEU A 51 -0.78 -23.10 12.84
C LEU A 51 -1.56 -24.22 12.18
N ASN A 52 -2.78 -24.52 12.64
CA ASN A 52 -3.68 -25.47 11.99
C ASN A 52 -4.08 -25.04 10.56
N LEU A 53 -4.09 -23.74 10.27
CA LEU A 53 -4.45 -23.19 8.96
C LEU A 53 -3.24 -22.97 8.03
N ARG A 54 -2.01 -23.04 8.55
CA ARG A 54 -0.77 -22.74 7.80
C ARG A 54 -0.32 -23.88 6.87
N GLY A 55 -0.70 -25.12 7.18
CA GLY A 55 -0.14 -26.31 6.51
C GLY A 55 1.27 -26.65 7.00
N THR A 56 1.86 -27.72 6.46
CA THR A 56 3.13 -28.30 6.95
C THR A 56 4.39 -27.76 6.26
N LEU A 57 4.24 -26.92 5.23
CA LEU A 57 5.35 -26.29 4.51
C LEU A 57 5.36 -24.80 4.80
N GLY A 58 6.43 -24.33 5.44
CA GLY A 58 6.66 -22.89 5.62
C GLY A 58 6.99 -22.24 4.29
N ILE A 59 6.14 -21.31 3.85
CA ILE A 59 6.38 -20.48 2.67
C ILE A 59 6.95 -19.15 3.15
N GLU A 60 8.12 -18.76 2.64
CA GLU A 60 8.75 -17.49 3.01
C GLU A 60 8.28 -16.37 2.08
N HIS A 61 7.83 -15.26 2.66
CA HIS A 61 7.34 -14.08 1.94
C HIS A 61 8.31 -12.91 2.11
N THR A 62 9.52 -13.04 1.56
CA THR A 62 10.66 -12.15 1.83
C THR A 62 10.35 -10.66 1.62
N PHE A 63 9.73 -10.29 0.50
CA PHE A 63 9.39 -8.87 0.24
C PHE A 63 8.39 -8.32 1.26
N ALA A 64 7.37 -9.10 1.63
CA ALA A 64 6.39 -8.68 2.62
C ALA A 64 7.01 -8.55 4.01
N ARG A 65 7.85 -9.51 4.44
CA ARG A 65 8.53 -9.49 5.74
C ARG A 65 9.44 -8.26 5.87
N ILE A 66 10.41 -8.12 4.95
CA ILE A 66 11.39 -7.03 4.99
C ILE A 66 10.70 -5.67 4.81
N GLY A 67 9.72 -5.60 3.90
CA GLY A 67 8.91 -4.40 3.70
C GLY A 67 8.17 -3.99 4.97
N ALA A 68 7.45 -4.92 5.62
CA ALA A 68 6.68 -4.64 6.83
C ALA A 68 7.56 -4.23 8.01
N GLU A 69 8.70 -4.90 8.21
CA GLU A 69 9.68 -4.56 9.25
C GLU A 69 10.28 -3.16 9.01
N ARG A 70 10.63 -2.85 7.76
CA ARG A 70 11.13 -1.52 7.38
C ARG A 70 10.05 -0.44 7.54
N LEU A 71 8.82 -0.70 7.11
CA LEU A 71 7.71 0.24 7.28
C LEU A 71 7.50 0.54 8.76
N TRP A 72 7.45 -0.50 9.59
CA TRP A 72 7.31 -0.32 11.04
C TRP A 72 8.46 0.50 11.61
N HIS A 73 9.71 0.20 11.24
CA HIS A 73 10.87 0.99 11.65
C HIS A 73 10.71 2.48 11.29
N LEU A 74 10.39 2.79 10.02
CA LEU A 74 10.22 4.16 9.54
C LEU A 74 9.09 4.90 10.28
N LEU A 75 7.98 4.24 10.58
CA LEU A 75 6.87 4.83 11.32
C LEU A 75 7.25 5.22 12.76
N GLN A 76 8.24 4.55 13.35
CA GLN A 76 8.73 4.81 14.70
C GLN A 76 9.86 5.85 14.73
N THR A 77 10.70 5.91 13.70
CA THR A 77 11.93 6.72 13.71
C THR A 77 11.82 8.02 12.93
N GLU A 78 10.97 8.08 11.91
CA GLU A 78 10.78 9.30 11.12
C GLU A 78 9.72 10.21 11.79
N PRO A 79 9.80 11.54 11.58
CA PRO A 79 8.73 12.45 11.97
C PRO A 79 7.39 12.00 11.38
N PHE A 80 7.40 11.65 10.08
CA PHE A 80 6.35 10.99 9.33
C PHE A 80 6.94 10.34 8.07
N VAL A 81 6.21 9.40 7.48
CA VAL A 81 6.56 8.73 6.22
C VAL A 81 5.63 9.24 5.13
N ALA A 82 6.20 9.94 4.15
CA ALA A 82 5.49 10.45 2.97
C ALA A 82 5.52 9.44 1.81
N ALA A 83 4.42 9.32 1.07
CA ALA A 83 4.35 8.49 -0.12
C ALA A 83 3.46 9.11 -1.22
N LEU A 84 3.67 8.67 -2.46
CA LEU A 84 2.87 9.05 -3.62
C LEU A 84 2.25 7.80 -4.24
N GLY A 85 1.02 7.92 -4.74
CA GLY A 85 0.35 6.85 -5.48
C GLY A 85 1.11 6.47 -6.75
N ALA A 86 1.59 5.23 -6.84
CA ALA A 86 2.21 4.65 -8.02
C ALA A 86 1.30 3.60 -8.66
N LEU A 87 1.01 3.76 -9.95
CA LEU A 87 0.26 2.79 -10.75
C LEU A 87 1.16 1.97 -11.67
N THR A 88 2.45 2.31 -11.80
CA THR A 88 3.43 1.54 -12.57
C THR A 88 4.73 1.31 -11.79
N GLY A 89 5.51 0.30 -12.21
CA GLY A 89 6.83 0.04 -11.65
C GLY A 89 7.82 1.20 -11.85
N ASN A 90 7.82 1.85 -13.02
CA ASN A 90 8.73 2.98 -13.28
C ASN A 90 8.37 4.21 -12.43
N GLN A 91 7.09 4.48 -12.17
CA GLN A 91 6.71 5.52 -11.22
C GLN A 91 7.30 5.26 -9.83
N ALA A 92 7.22 4.01 -9.34
CA ALA A 92 7.80 3.63 -8.06
C ALA A 92 9.34 3.74 -8.05
N VAL A 93 10.02 3.30 -9.12
CA VAL A 93 11.48 3.47 -9.26
C VAL A 93 11.85 4.95 -9.17
N GLN A 94 11.16 5.83 -9.89
CA GLN A 94 11.43 7.27 -9.86
C GLN A 94 11.12 7.90 -8.49
N GLN A 95 10.07 7.45 -7.80
CA GLN A 95 9.77 7.89 -6.43
C GLN A 95 10.90 7.56 -5.46
N VAL A 96 11.46 6.34 -5.54
CA VAL A 96 12.55 5.89 -4.67
C VAL A 96 13.88 6.56 -5.04
N GLU A 97 14.16 6.72 -6.34
CA GLU A 97 15.32 7.48 -6.84
C GLU A 97 15.31 8.92 -6.34
N ALA A 98 14.14 9.57 -6.33
CA ALA A 98 13.96 10.92 -5.78
C ALA A 98 14.04 11.00 -4.25
N GLY A 99 14.22 9.87 -3.55
CA GLY A 99 14.44 9.81 -2.11
C GLY A 99 13.20 9.55 -1.25
N LEU A 100 12.04 9.24 -1.84
CA LEU A 100 10.89 8.79 -1.05
C LEU A 100 11.17 7.41 -0.43
N LYS A 101 10.81 7.26 0.85
CA LYS A 101 11.12 6.06 1.64
C LYS A 101 10.02 5.00 1.60
N ALA A 102 8.87 5.29 0.99
CA ALA A 102 7.72 4.39 0.89
C ALA A 102 6.91 4.67 -0.38
N ILE A 103 6.14 3.68 -0.81
CA ILE A 103 5.27 3.75 -1.98
C ILE A 103 3.83 3.53 -1.52
N TYR A 104 2.90 4.33 -2.05
CA TYR A 104 1.48 4.08 -1.90
C TYR A 104 0.94 3.47 -3.19
N LEU A 105 0.14 2.42 -3.10
CA LEU A 105 -0.53 1.80 -4.24
C LEU A 105 -2.04 2.00 -4.09
N SER A 106 -2.59 2.89 -4.92
CA SER A 106 -3.99 3.29 -4.87
C SER A 106 -4.91 2.34 -5.66
N GLY A 107 -5.99 1.87 -5.04
CA GLY A 107 -7.04 1.08 -5.69
C GLY A 107 -7.76 1.90 -6.76
N TRP A 108 -7.96 3.21 -6.52
CA TRP A 108 -8.47 4.15 -7.52
C TRP A 108 -7.63 4.17 -8.79
N GLN A 109 -6.29 4.22 -8.67
CA GLN A 109 -5.42 4.26 -9.87
C GLN A 109 -5.41 2.91 -10.60
N VAL A 110 -5.53 1.81 -9.87
CA VAL A 110 -5.71 0.48 -10.46
C VAL A 110 -7.02 0.42 -11.25
N ALA A 111 -8.14 0.89 -10.67
CA ALA A 111 -9.41 1.00 -11.37
C ALA A 111 -9.29 1.85 -12.64
N ALA A 112 -8.60 3.00 -12.56
CA ALA A 112 -8.50 3.93 -13.67
C ALA A 112 -7.67 3.40 -14.85
N ASP A 113 -6.52 2.76 -14.60
CA ASP A 113 -5.54 2.58 -15.69
C ASP A 113 -4.62 1.34 -15.56
N ASN A 114 -4.77 0.50 -14.54
CA ASN A 114 -3.90 -0.69 -14.41
C ASN A 114 -4.54 -1.86 -13.66
N ASN A 115 -5.76 -2.23 -14.08
CA ASN A 115 -6.45 -3.41 -13.57
C ASN A 115 -6.52 -4.55 -14.58
N LEU A 116 -6.83 -5.75 -14.08
CA LEU A 116 -6.83 -6.98 -14.87
C LEU A 116 -8.05 -7.15 -15.79
N ALA A 117 -9.07 -6.30 -15.71
CA ALA A 117 -10.13 -6.29 -16.73
C ALA A 117 -9.69 -5.55 -18.00
N GLY A 118 -8.61 -4.74 -17.94
CA GLY A 118 -8.15 -3.95 -19.08
C GLY A 118 -9.07 -2.77 -19.43
N GLU A 119 -9.96 -2.40 -18.51
CA GLU A 119 -10.95 -1.32 -18.69
C GLU A 119 -10.62 -0.13 -17.80
N MET A 120 -11.04 1.07 -18.21
CA MET A 120 -10.99 2.26 -17.35
C MET A 120 -12.26 2.31 -16.49
N TYR A 121 -12.10 2.12 -15.19
CA TYR A 121 -13.19 2.15 -14.22
C TYR A 121 -13.13 3.35 -13.27
N PRO A 122 -14.29 3.84 -12.80
CA PRO A 122 -14.35 4.63 -11.59
C PRO A 122 -14.03 3.77 -10.36
N ASP A 123 -13.61 4.41 -9.27
CA ASP A 123 -13.30 3.77 -7.98
C ASP A 123 -14.57 3.29 -7.25
N GLN A 124 -15.02 2.10 -7.63
CA GLN A 124 -16.24 1.44 -7.13
C GLN A 124 -16.09 -0.09 -7.02
N SER A 125 -14.88 -0.61 -6.80
CA SER A 125 -14.62 -2.06 -6.71
C SER A 125 -15.09 -2.89 -7.90
N LEU A 126 -15.08 -2.33 -9.12
CA LEU A 126 -15.54 -3.03 -10.34
C LEU A 126 -14.51 -4.01 -10.91
N TYR A 127 -13.23 -3.78 -10.61
CA TYR A 127 -12.14 -4.55 -11.18
C TYR A 127 -11.93 -5.91 -10.46
N PRO A 128 -11.29 -6.90 -11.10
CA PRO A 128 -10.99 -8.18 -10.45
C PRO A 128 -10.11 -8.01 -9.20
N ALA A 129 -10.49 -8.63 -8.07
CA ALA A 129 -9.85 -8.42 -6.76
C ALA A 129 -8.33 -8.64 -6.74
N ASN A 130 -7.80 -9.48 -7.63
CA ASN A 130 -6.36 -9.75 -7.77
C ASN A 130 -5.58 -8.67 -8.57
N SER A 131 -6.22 -7.55 -8.95
CA SER A 131 -5.58 -6.47 -9.70
C SER A 131 -4.54 -5.73 -8.87
N VAL A 132 -4.88 -5.30 -7.65
CA VAL A 132 -3.93 -4.61 -6.77
C VAL A 132 -2.73 -5.50 -6.40
N PRO A 133 -2.90 -6.77 -5.98
CA PRO A 133 -1.77 -7.69 -5.77
C PRO A 133 -0.86 -7.82 -6.99
N THR A 134 -1.42 -7.84 -8.20
CA THR A 134 -0.61 -7.87 -9.44
C THR A 134 0.25 -6.62 -9.59
N VAL A 135 -0.29 -5.45 -9.25
CA VAL A 135 0.47 -4.19 -9.29
C VAL A 135 1.53 -4.13 -8.17
N VAL A 136 1.25 -4.65 -6.97
CA VAL A 136 2.26 -4.79 -5.89
C VAL A 136 3.45 -5.61 -6.41
N ARG A 137 3.18 -6.77 -7.02
CA ARG A 137 4.22 -7.64 -7.59
C ARG A 137 5.01 -6.93 -8.70
N ARG A 138 4.32 -6.18 -9.57
CA ARG A 138 4.95 -5.39 -10.64
C ARG A 138 5.90 -4.32 -10.08
N ILE A 139 5.49 -3.61 -9.02
CA ILE A 139 6.32 -2.59 -8.36
C ILE A 139 7.56 -3.26 -7.74
N ASN A 140 7.39 -4.32 -6.94
CA ASN A 140 8.52 -5.04 -6.34
C ASN A 140 9.50 -5.57 -7.39
N ASN A 141 9.02 -6.07 -8.53
CA ASN A 141 9.87 -6.50 -9.64
C ASN A 141 10.67 -5.35 -10.26
N ALA A 142 10.08 -4.16 -10.41
CA ALA A 142 10.78 -2.99 -10.93
C ALA A 142 11.86 -2.50 -9.97
N LEU A 143 11.55 -2.43 -8.67
CA LEU A 143 12.52 -2.07 -7.63
C LEU A 143 13.68 -3.08 -7.56
N ARG A 144 13.38 -4.38 -7.66
CA ARG A 144 14.41 -5.43 -7.74
C ARG A 144 15.31 -5.25 -8.96
N ARG A 145 14.75 -4.89 -10.12
CA ARG A 145 15.56 -4.63 -11.32
C ARG A 145 16.49 -3.43 -11.10
N ALA A 146 15.98 -2.35 -10.52
CA ALA A 146 16.76 -1.16 -10.20
C ALA A 146 17.91 -1.48 -9.22
N ASP A 147 17.65 -2.30 -8.19
CA ASP A 147 18.67 -2.80 -7.26
C ASP A 147 19.75 -3.62 -7.96
N GLN A 148 19.35 -4.56 -8.82
CA GLN A 148 20.29 -5.38 -9.59
C GLN A 148 21.20 -4.56 -10.50
N ILE A 149 20.67 -3.50 -11.11
CA ILE A 149 21.45 -2.55 -11.92
C ILE A 149 22.42 -1.78 -11.03
N GLN A 150 21.94 -1.21 -9.92
CA GLN A 150 22.78 -0.47 -8.96
C GLN A 150 23.95 -1.32 -8.41
N VAL A 151 23.69 -2.59 -8.07
CA VAL A 151 24.73 -3.52 -7.60
C VAL A 151 25.75 -3.79 -8.70
N LEU A 152 25.30 -4.03 -9.93
CA LEU A 152 26.17 -4.28 -11.07
C LEU A 152 27.06 -3.06 -11.37
N ASP A 153 26.48 -1.87 -11.35
CA ASP A 153 27.18 -0.60 -11.62
C ASP A 153 28.04 -0.14 -10.43
N CYS A 154 28.01 -0.88 -9.32
CA CYS A 154 28.70 -0.54 -8.07
C CYS A 154 28.36 0.87 -7.55
N ARG A 155 27.15 1.37 -7.85
CA ARG A 155 26.72 2.72 -7.51
C ARG A 155 26.65 2.87 -5.99
N LYS A 156 27.47 3.77 -5.43
CA LYS A 156 27.62 3.97 -3.97
C LYS A 156 26.56 4.87 -3.37
N ASP A 157 26.15 5.91 -4.08
CA ASP A 157 25.22 6.93 -3.59
C ASP A 157 23.78 6.71 -4.10
N GLY A 158 23.41 5.46 -4.36
CA GLY A 158 22.07 5.10 -4.79
C GLY A 158 21.12 4.83 -3.62
N PRO A 159 19.79 4.85 -3.85
CA PRO A 159 18.81 4.66 -2.79
C PRO A 159 18.77 3.20 -2.31
N TYR A 160 18.08 2.98 -1.19
CA TYR A 160 17.60 1.65 -0.83
C TYR A 160 16.33 1.33 -1.63
N TRP A 161 16.44 0.41 -2.60
CA TRP A 161 15.40 0.18 -3.59
C TRP A 161 14.13 -0.47 -3.06
N PHE A 162 14.20 -1.32 -2.04
CA PHE A 162 13.05 -2.09 -1.55
C PHE A 162 12.17 -1.28 -0.60
N ALA A 163 11.74 -0.09 -1.04
CA ALA A 163 10.84 0.76 -0.28
C ALA A 163 9.51 0.02 0.03
N PRO A 164 9.01 0.08 1.28
CA PRO A 164 7.75 -0.58 1.64
C PRO A 164 6.58 -0.04 0.83
N ILE A 165 5.76 -0.97 0.35
CA ILE A 165 4.52 -0.68 -0.38
C ILE A 165 3.34 -0.77 0.61
N VAL A 166 2.60 0.33 0.77
CA VAL A 166 1.30 0.34 1.43
C VAL A 166 0.21 0.28 0.37
N ALA A 167 -0.57 -0.80 0.35
CA ALA A 167 -1.50 -1.12 -0.71
C ALA A 167 -2.97 -1.03 -0.27
N ASP A 168 -3.83 -0.71 -1.24
CA ASP A 168 -5.27 -0.55 -1.08
C ASP A 168 -6.00 -1.87 -1.28
N ALA A 169 -6.66 -2.39 -0.23
CA ALA A 169 -7.54 -3.54 -0.30
C ALA A 169 -9.03 -3.17 -0.38
N GLU A 170 -9.33 -1.88 -0.57
CA GLU A 170 -10.66 -1.30 -0.64
C GLU A 170 -11.54 -1.78 0.54
N ALA A 171 -12.78 -2.20 0.25
CA ALA A 171 -13.69 -2.80 1.22
C ALA A 171 -13.49 -4.33 1.37
N GLY A 172 -12.43 -4.91 0.81
CA GLY A 172 -12.13 -6.34 0.84
C GLY A 172 -12.89 -7.20 -0.18
N PHE A 173 -13.50 -6.59 -1.22
CA PHE A 173 -14.17 -7.29 -2.34
C PHE A 173 -15.24 -8.31 -1.94
N GLY A 174 -15.87 -8.14 -0.78
CA GLY A 174 -16.91 -9.04 -0.28
C GLY A 174 -16.91 -9.16 1.25
N GLY A 175 -17.01 -10.39 1.72
CA GLY A 175 -17.03 -10.71 3.15
C GLY A 175 -15.63 -10.95 3.74
N PRO A 176 -15.56 -11.47 4.98
CA PRO A 176 -14.30 -11.75 5.67
C PRO A 176 -13.37 -12.73 4.93
N LEU A 177 -13.91 -13.71 4.21
CA LEU A 177 -13.10 -14.65 3.42
C LEU A 177 -12.44 -13.98 2.21
N ASN A 178 -13.13 -13.04 1.57
CA ASN A 178 -12.54 -12.23 0.50
C ASN A 178 -11.43 -11.33 1.07
N ALA A 179 -11.64 -10.74 2.25
CA ALA A 179 -10.61 -9.94 2.92
C ALA A 179 -9.38 -10.79 3.31
N TYR A 180 -9.58 -12.03 3.78
CA TYR A 180 -8.51 -12.98 4.08
C TYR A 180 -7.68 -13.32 2.83
N GLU A 181 -8.33 -13.75 1.74
CA GLU A 181 -7.63 -14.11 0.50
C GLU A 181 -6.92 -12.90 -0.12
N LEU A 182 -7.55 -11.73 -0.12
CA LEU A 182 -6.92 -10.52 -0.62
C LEU A 182 -5.69 -10.13 0.20
N MET A 183 -5.74 -10.21 1.53
CA MET A 183 -4.58 -9.94 2.36
C MET A 183 -3.45 -10.92 2.09
N LYS A 184 -3.75 -12.21 1.95
CA LYS A 184 -2.78 -13.24 1.58
C LYS A 184 -2.15 -12.96 0.21
N ASP A 185 -2.95 -12.61 -0.80
CA ASP A 185 -2.46 -12.25 -2.14
C ASP A 185 -1.55 -11.01 -2.11
N MET A 186 -1.88 -10.01 -1.28
CA MET A 186 -1.05 -8.83 -1.07
C MET A 186 0.30 -9.19 -0.44
N ILE A 187 0.31 -10.11 0.53
CA ILE A 187 1.53 -10.63 1.16
C ILE A 187 2.37 -11.42 0.14
N ASP A 188 1.74 -12.30 -0.63
CA ASP A 188 2.39 -13.07 -1.71
C ASP A 188 3.01 -12.19 -2.80
N ALA A 189 2.43 -11.00 -3.01
CA ALA A 189 2.95 -9.99 -3.91
C ALA A 189 4.06 -9.12 -3.28
N GLY A 190 4.19 -9.14 -1.95
CA GLY A 190 5.21 -8.41 -1.20
C GLY A 190 4.78 -7.04 -0.68
N ALA A 191 3.51 -6.85 -0.33
CA ALA A 191 3.04 -5.62 0.34
C ALA A 191 3.56 -5.55 1.78
N ALA A 192 4.00 -4.36 2.20
CA ALA A 192 4.48 -4.08 3.54
C ALA A 192 3.34 -3.73 4.51
N GLY A 193 2.34 -3.01 3.99
CA GLY A 193 1.13 -2.68 4.71
C GLY A 193 -0.08 -2.69 3.78
N VAL A 194 -1.26 -2.91 4.36
CA VAL A 194 -2.53 -3.01 3.64
C VAL A 194 -3.60 -2.26 4.41
N HIS A 195 -4.40 -1.46 3.70
CA HIS A 195 -5.55 -0.79 4.30
C HIS A 195 -6.87 -1.41 3.81
N PHE A 196 -7.82 -1.54 4.74
CA PHE A 196 -9.21 -1.90 4.46
C PHE A 196 -10.13 -0.77 4.92
N GLU A 197 -11.32 -0.65 4.33
CA GLU A 197 -12.31 0.38 4.69
C GLU A 197 -13.69 -0.19 5.05
N ASP A 198 -14.42 0.51 5.93
CA ASP A 198 -15.71 0.09 6.49
C ASP A 198 -16.92 0.36 5.58
N GLN A 199 -16.71 0.33 4.26
CA GLN A 199 -17.77 0.42 3.26
C GLN A 199 -18.34 -0.95 2.87
N LEU A 200 -19.57 -0.95 2.36
CA LEU A 200 -20.18 -2.10 1.71
C LEU A 200 -19.50 -2.35 0.36
N SER A 201 -18.87 -3.51 0.16
CA SER A 201 -18.07 -3.79 -1.05
C SER A 201 -18.87 -3.68 -2.35
N SER A 202 -20.13 -4.12 -2.38
CA SER A 202 -20.99 -4.03 -3.58
C SER A 202 -21.44 -2.60 -3.91
N ALA A 203 -21.23 -1.65 -3.00
CA ALA A 203 -21.56 -0.25 -3.18
C ALA A 203 -20.37 0.67 -2.87
N LYS A 204 -19.14 0.14 -2.90
CA LYS A 204 -17.91 0.88 -2.60
C LYS A 204 -17.81 2.12 -3.47
N LYS A 205 -17.25 3.19 -2.90
CA LYS A 205 -16.94 4.44 -3.62
C LYS A 205 -15.57 4.96 -3.21
N CYS A 206 -15.03 5.83 -4.04
CA CYS A 206 -13.99 6.77 -3.59
C CYS A 206 -14.47 7.53 -2.37
N GLY A 207 -13.57 7.74 -1.41
CA GLY A 207 -13.85 8.48 -0.17
C GLY A 207 -14.44 9.88 -0.35
N HIS A 208 -14.18 10.48 -1.51
CA HIS A 208 -14.61 11.84 -1.86
C HIS A 208 -15.86 11.87 -2.76
N MET A 209 -16.47 10.70 -3.03
CA MET A 209 -17.74 10.59 -3.75
C MET A 209 -18.93 10.50 -2.80
N GLY A 210 -20.11 10.91 -3.27
CA GLY A 210 -21.37 10.67 -2.57
C GLY A 210 -21.82 9.20 -2.65
N GLY A 211 -22.86 8.85 -1.90
CA GLY A 211 -23.48 7.52 -1.97
C GLY A 211 -22.71 6.40 -1.27
N LYS A 212 -21.78 6.73 -0.38
CA LYS A 212 -21.08 5.76 0.47
C LYS A 212 -22.04 5.09 1.44
N VAL A 213 -21.96 3.76 1.51
CA VAL A 213 -22.73 2.91 2.42
C VAL A 213 -21.75 2.24 3.38
N LEU A 214 -21.87 2.53 4.68
CA LEU A 214 -21.09 1.87 5.72
C LEU A 214 -21.64 0.47 6.00
N VAL A 215 -20.76 -0.43 6.42
CA VAL A 215 -21.15 -1.68 7.09
C VAL A 215 -21.20 -1.46 8.61
N PRO A 216 -21.87 -2.34 9.38
CA PRO A 216 -21.88 -2.23 10.83
C PRO A 216 -20.48 -2.35 11.39
N THR A 217 -20.20 -1.66 12.49
CA THR A 217 -18.88 -1.63 13.15
C THR A 217 -18.33 -3.05 13.37
N ARG A 218 -19.16 -3.99 13.83
CA ARG A 218 -18.78 -5.40 13.98
C ARG A 218 -18.38 -6.11 12.70
N GLU A 219 -18.98 -5.79 11.56
CA GLU A 219 -18.67 -6.45 10.29
C GLU A 219 -17.26 -6.06 9.85
N PHE A 220 -16.92 -4.78 9.95
CA PHE A 220 -15.59 -4.31 9.59
C PHE A 220 -14.51 -4.84 10.56
N ILE A 221 -14.79 -4.92 11.86
CA ILE A 221 -13.89 -5.57 12.82
C ILE A 221 -13.59 -7.02 12.41
N ILE A 222 -14.60 -7.78 11.95
CA ILE A 222 -14.39 -9.16 11.48
C ILE A 222 -13.49 -9.19 10.23
N LYS A 223 -13.62 -8.22 9.32
CA LYS A 223 -12.70 -8.09 8.16
C LYS A 223 -11.26 -7.79 8.60
N LEU A 224 -11.07 -6.89 9.57
CA LEU A 224 -9.73 -6.60 10.14
C LEU A 224 -9.11 -7.83 10.80
N ILE A 225 -9.92 -8.60 11.56
CA ILE A 225 -9.49 -9.87 12.17
C ILE A 225 -9.11 -10.88 11.09
N ALA A 226 -9.87 -10.99 10.01
CA ALA A 226 -9.57 -11.89 8.90
C ALA A 226 -8.27 -11.50 8.18
N ALA A 227 -8.03 -10.21 7.96
CA ALA A 227 -6.77 -9.72 7.42
C ALA A 227 -5.58 -10.01 8.37
N ARG A 228 -5.74 -9.80 9.69
CA ARG A 228 -4.69 -10.15 10.65
C ARG A 228 -4.41 -11.66 10.67
N LEU A 229 -5.46 -12.48 10.58
CA LEU A 229 -5.32 -13.93 10.51
C LEU A 229 -4.53 -14.37 9.29
N ALA A 230 -4.79 -13.78 8.12
CA ALA A 230 -4.00 -14.04 6.91
C ALA A 230 -2.51 -13.71 7.12
N ALA A 231 -2.21 -12.56 7.73
CA ALA A 231 -0.82 -12.18 8.04
C ALA A 231 -0.13 -13.13 9.04
N ASP A 232 -0.85 -13.54 10.10
CA ASP A 232 -0.34 -14.50 11.06
C ASP A 232 -0.11 -15.89 10.42
N VAL A 233 -1.03 -16.34 9.55
CA VAL A 233 -0.88 -17.60 8.80
C VAL A 233 0.32 -17.55 7.86
N CYS A 234 0.55 -16.42 7.18
CA CYS A 234 1.73 -16.20 6.33
C CYS A 234 3.03 -15.88 7.09
N ASP A 235 3.01 -15.86 8.44
CA ASP A 235 4.16 -15.53 9.29
C ASP A 235 4.79 -14.14 9.10
N VAL A 236 4.04 -13.17 8.59
CA VAL A 236 4.58 -11.84 8.27
C VAL A 236 3.99 -10.74 9.16
N PRO A 237 4.81 -9.76 9.60
CA PRO A 237 4.35 -8.69 10.48
C PRO A 237 3.65 -7.53 9.73
N THR A 238 2.88 -7.84 8.67
CA THR A 238 2.26 -6.84 7.77
C THR A 238 1.51 -5.76 8.55
N VAL A 239 1.73 -4.50 8.18
CA VAL A 239 1.08 -3.35 8.81
C VAL A 239 -0.37 -3.27 8.34
N LEU A 240 -1.33 -3.40 9.25
CA LEU A 240 -2.76 -3.34 8.95
C LEU A 240 -3.32 -1.96 9.30
N ILE A 241 -3.97 -1.31 8.34
CA ILE A 241 -4.55 0.02 8.50
C ILE A 241 -6.07 -0.10 8.41
N ALA A 242 -6.78 0.40 9.42
CA ALA A 242 -8.23 0.48 9.42
C ALA A 242 -8.69 1.87 8.99
N ARG A 243 -9.36 1.95 7.84
CA ARG A 243 -9.98 3.17 7.34
C ARG A 243 -11.46 3.22 7.70
N THR A 244 -11.93 4.39 8.14
CA THR A 244 -13.36 4.70 8.24
C THR A 244 -13.77 5.78 7.24
N ASP A 245 -14.92 5.58 6.62
CA ASP A 245 -15.55 6.53 5.70
C ASP A 245 -16.71 7.32 6.34
N ALA A 246 -16.90 7.17 7.65
CA ALA A 246 -18.03 7.70 8.40
C ALA A 246 -18.08 9.24 8.49
N ASP A 247 -17.00 9.96 8.14
CA ASP A 247 -17.05 11.43 8.07
C ASP A 247 -18.10 11.93 7.06
N ALA A 248 -18.14 11.32 5.88
CA ALA A 248 -19.01 11.77 4.78
C ALA A 248 -20.10 10.76 4.39
N ALA A 249 -20.02 9.51 4.84
CA ALA A 249 -21.03 8.52 4.54
C ALA A 249 -22.38 8.87 5.19
N LYS A 250 -23.47 8.61 4.46
CA LYS A 250 -24.84 8.93 4.88
C LYS A 250 -25.73 7.70 5.00
N LEU A 251 -25.23 6.53 4.63
CA LEU A 251 -25.97 5.28 4.60
C LEU A 251 -25.24 4.22 5.42
N LEU A 252 -26.00 3.32 6.03
CA LEU A 252 -25.53 2.16 6.80
C LEU A 252 -26.41 0.96 6.45
N THR A 253 -25.80 -0.22 6.26
CA THR A 253 -26.56 -1.41 5.86
C THR A 253 -27.50 -1.93 6.94
N SER A 254 -27.14 -1.84 8.22
CA SER A 254 -27.92 -2.39 9.33
C SER A 254 -27.65 -1.68 10.65
N ASP A 255 -28.68 -1.57 11.49
CA ASP A 255 -28.68 -1.05 12.87
C ASP A 255 -28.38 -2.12 13.94
N ILE A 256 -27.90 -3.30 13.51
CA ILE A 256 -27.68 -4.45 14.39
C ILE A 256 -26.63 -4.21 15.47
N ASP A 257 -25.69 -3.29 15.23
CA ASP A 257 -24.60 -2.97 16.16
C ASP A 257 -24.97 -1.74 16.99
N GLU A 258 -24.98 -1.92 18.32
CA GLU A 258 -25.38 -0.86 19.25
C GLU A 258 -24.48 0.37 19.19
N ARG A 259 -23.21 0.20 18.76
CA ARG A 259 -22.26 1.29 18.59
C ARG A 259 -22.61 2.23 17.44
N ASP A 260 -23.38 1.73 16.45
CA ASP A 260 -23.79 2.51 15.29
C ASP A 260 -25.11 3.25 15.51
N ARG A 261 -25.98 2.74 16.40
CA ARG A 261 -27.33 3.29 16.67
C ARG A 261 -27.35 4.78 17.03
N PRO A 262 -26.41 5.34 17.82
CA PRO A 262 -26.39 6.78 18.14
C PRO A 262 -26.29 7.69 16.91
N PHE A 263 -25.82 7.17 15.78
CA PHE A 263 -25.63 7.92 14.55
C PHE A 263 -26.78 7.74 13.54
N ILE A 264 -27.74 6.84 13.80
CA ILE A 264 -28.86 6.58 12.88
C ILE A 264 -29.88 7.72 12.96
N ILE A 265 -30.35 8.19 11.80
CA ILE A 265 -31.30 9.29 11.67
C ILE A 265 -32.69 8.72 11.37
N GLY A 266 -33.59 8.81 12.34
CA GLY A 266 -34.98 8.41 12.19
C GLY A 266 -35.15 6.90 11.93
N ASN A 267 -36.35 6.52 11.50
CA ASN A 267 -36.71 5.13 11.21
C ASN A 267 -36.95 4.87 9.71
N GLU A 268 -36.83 5.91 8.88
CA GLU A 268 -37.00 5.79 7.43
C GLU A 268 -35.76 5.11 6.82
N ARG A 269 -35.99 4.24 5.84
CA ARG A 269 -34.93 3.57 5.08
C ARG A 269 -34.95 4.04 3.63
N SER A 270 -33.80 3.96 2.96
CA SER A 270 -33.71 4.22 1.52
C SER A 270 -34.51 3.17 0.72
N SER A 271 -34.65 3.38 -0.59
CA SER A 271 -35.28 2.43 -1.51
C SER A 271 -34.62 1.04 -1.49
N GLU A 272 -33.31 0.99 -1.28
CA GLU A 272 -32.49 -0.22 -1.19
C GLU A 272 -32.58 -0.87 0.20
N GLY A 273 -33.22 -0.22 1.17
CA GLY A 273 -33.36 -0.68 2.55
C GLY A 273 -32.25 -0.24 3.50
N PHE A 274 -31.40 0.72 3.12
CA PHE A 274 -30.33 1.23 4.00
C PHE A 274 -30.85 2.22 5.03
N TYR A 275 -30.20 2.27 6.19
CA TYR A 275 -30.44 3.28 7.22
C TYR A 275 -29.72 4.57 6.88
N TRP A 276 -30.35 5.70 7.17
CA TRP A 276 -29.68 7.01 7.11
C TRP A 276 -28.84 7.23 8.36
N VAL A 277 -27.62 7.73 8.20
CA VAL A 277 -26.71 8.05 9.31
C VAL A 277 -26.21 9.48 9.27
N LYS A 278 -26.01 10.05 10.46
CA LYS A 278 -25.31 11.31 10.67
C LYS A 278 -23.82 11.02 10.72
N GLY A 279 -23.15 11.26 9.60
CA GLY A 279 -21.69 11.21 9.54
C GLY A 279 -21.01 12.33 10.34
N GLY A 280 -19.72 12.50 10.08
CA GLY A 280 -18.86 13.52 10.64
C GLY A 280 -17.78 12.94 11.56
N VAL A 281 -16.91 13.83 12.06
CA VAL A 281 -15.73 13.44 12.84
C VAL A 281 -16.08 12.62 14.09
N GLU A 282 -17.21 12.87 14.74
CA GLU A 282 -17.64 12.10 15.93
C GLU A 282 -17.97 10.64 15.60
N ALA A 283 -18.64 10.40 14.46
CA ALA A 283 -18.92 9.06 13.98
C ALA A 283 -17.62 8.33 13.59
N ALA A 284 -16.70 9.06 12.96
CA ALA A 284 -15.38 8.54 12.62
C ALA A 284 -14.54 8.21 13.87
N ILE A 285 -14.55 9.05 14.91
CA ILE A 285 -13.85 8.78 16.18
C ILE A 285 -14.42 7.51 16.83
N ALA A 286 -15.74 7.41 16.98
CA ALA A 286 -16.37 6.25 17.60
C ALA A 286 -16.03 4.92 16.90
N ARG A 287 -16.01 4.94 15.56
CA ARG A 287 -15.58 3.80 14.74
C ARG A 287 -14.08 3.54 14.85
N GLY A 288 -13.25 4.57 14.74
CA GLY A 288 -11.80 4.46 14.90
C GLY A 288 -11.38 3.87 16.26
N LEU A 289 -12.05 4.27 17.35
CA LEU A 289 -11.87 3.68 18.68
C LEU A 289 -12.22 2.19 18.71
N SER A 290 -13.30 1.79 18.03
CA SER A 290 -13.71 0.39 17.91
C SER A 290 -12.72 -0.45 17.09
N TYR A 291 -12.02 0.16 16.13
CA TYR A 291 -11.08 -0.51 15.24
C TYR A 291 -9.65 -0.55 15.79
N ALA A 292 -9.29 0.39 16.67
CA ALA A 292 -7.96 0.55 17.23
C ALA A 292 -7.34 -0.76 17.76
N PRO A 293 -8.04 -1.64 18.51
CA PRO A 293 -7.43 -2.88 18.98
C PRO A 293 -7.04 -3.87 17.86
N TYR A 294 -7.61 -3.73 16.66
CA TYR A 294 -7.49 -4.71 15.58
C TYR A 294 -6.60 -4.23 14.42
N ALA A 295 -6.12 -2.99 14.46
CA ALA A 295 -5.29 -2.38 13.41
C ALA A 295 -4.05 -1.71 14.00
N ASP A 296 -2.97 -1.64 13.21
CA ASP A 296 -1.74 -0.95 13.58
C ASP A 296 -1.90 0.57 13.47
N MET A 297 -2.66 1.04 12.46
CA MET A 297 -2.95 2.45 12.24
C MET A 297 -4.43 2.69 11.94
N ILE A 298 -4.90 3.90 12.24
CA ILE A 298 -6.26 4.33 11.94
C ILE A 298 -6.25 5.48 10.92
N TRP A 299 -7.17 5.43 9.97
CA TRP A 299 -7.37 6.45 8.95
C TRP A 299 -8.84 6.89 8.95
N CYS A 300 -9.09 8.19 9.10
CA CYS A 300 -10.37 8.79 8.75
C CYS A 300 -10.26 9.45 7.37
N GLU A 301 -11.08 9.04 6.41
CA GLU A 301 -11.24 9.82 5.20
C GLU A 301 -11.99 11.13 5.52
N THR A 302 -11.57 12.25 4.94
CA THR A 302 -12.14 13.57 5.23
C THR A 302 -12.63 14.26 3.97
N SER A 303 -13.57 15.19 4.13
CA SER A 303 -14.16 15.92 2.99
C SER A 303 -13.31 17.11 2.53
N ARG A 304 -12.37 17.59 3.35
CA ARG A 304 -11.52 18.78 3.10
C ARG A 304 -10.16 18.62 3.80
N PRO A 305 -9.11 19.30 3.32
CA PRO A 305 -7.82 19.34 4.01
C PRO A 305 -7.91 20.30 5.20
N ASP A 306 -8.43 19.82 6.32
CA ASP A 306 -8.72 20.61 7.53
C ASP A 306 -7.89 20.10 8.73
N LEU A 307 -6.94 20.93 9.19
CA LEU A 307 -6.07 20.63 10.32
C LEU A 307 -6.82 20.61 11.66
N GLU A 308 -7.91 21.35 11.80
CA GLU A 308 -8.73 21.36 13.02
C GLU A 308 -9.50 20.04 13.13
N GLN A 309 -10.13 19.61 12.03
CA GLN A 309 -10.79 18.30 11.99
C GLN A 309 -9.79 17.17 12.24
N ALA A 310 -8.61 17.24 11.64
CA ALA A 310 -7.53 16.27 11.86
C ALA A 310 -7.10 16.23 13.34
N ARG A 311 -6.92 17.39 13.98
CA ARG A 311 -6.58 17.46 15.41
C ARG A 311 -7.66 16.83 16.28
N ARG A 312 -8.93 17.17 16.05
CA ARG A 312 -10.06 16.60 16.81
C ARG A 312 -10.12 15.08 16.68
N PHE A 313 -9.93 14.55 15.47
CA PHE A 313 -9.88 13.11 15.27
C PHE A 313 -8.71 12.47 16.03
N ALA A 314 -7.51 13.05 15.91
CA ALA A 314 -6.32 12.54 16.59
C ALA A 314 -6.46 12.53 18.11
N GLU A 315 -6.90 13.65 18.70
CA GLU A 315 -7.16 13.78 20.14
C GLU A 315 -8.23 12.77 20.61
N GLY A 316 -9.31 12.59 19.83
CA GLY A 316 -10.36 11.62 20.14
C GLY A 316 -9.85 10.17 20.17
N ILE A 317 -8.97 9.78 19.24
CA ILE A 317 -8.35 8.45 19.25
C ILE A 317 -7.34 8.32 20.39
N HIS A 318 -6.49 9.32 20.59
CA HIS A 318 -5.40 9.28 21.58
C HIS A 318 -5.87 9.40 23.03
N ALA A 319 -7.09 9.90 23.28
CA ALA A 319 -7.70 9.90 24.60
C ALA A 319 -7.83 8.48 25.18
N GLU A 320 -8.20 7.50 24.34
CA GLU A 320 -8.35 6.10 24.74
C GLU A 320 -7.15 5.23 24.34
N PHE A 321 -6.49 5.55 23.23
CA PHE A 321 -5.32 4.84 22.74
C PHE A 321 -4.12 5.80 22.54
N PRO A 322 -3.47 6.26 23.63
CA PRO A 322 -2.32 7.15 23.54
C PRO A 322 -1.23 6.61 22.62
N GLY A 323 -0.77 7.43 21.68
CA GLY A 323 0.29 7.06 20.74
C GLY A 323 -0.15 6.14 19.60
N LYS A 324 -1.45 5.84 19.45
CA LYS A 324 -1.96 5.09 18.29
C LYS A 324 -1.58 5.81 16.99
N LEU A 325 -0.92 5.10 16.08
CA LEU A 325 -0.45 5.69 14.84
C LEU A 325 -1.65 6.02 13.94
N LEU A 326 -1.61 7.20 13.32
CA LEU A 326 -2.67 7.65 12.41
C LEU A 326 -2.15 7.78 10.99
N CYS A 327 -3.08 7.76 10.04
CA CYS A 327 -2.80 7.92 8.64
C CYS A 327 -3.66 9.03 8.01
N TYR A 328 -3.07 9.79 7.07
CA TYR A 328 -3.76 10.91 6.42
C TYR A 328 -3.61 10.87 4.90
N ASN A 329 -4.74 10.95 4.22
CA ASN A 329 -4.81 11.10 2.78
C ASN A 329 -4.74 12.59 2.39
N CYS A 330 -3.61 13.01 1.83
CA CYS A 330 -3.42 14.31 1.19
C CYS A 330 -4.05 14.27 -0.22
N SER A 331 -5.38 14.17 -0.26
CA SER A 331 -6.13 13.83 -1.47
C SER A 331 -6.03 14.87 -2.58
N PRO A 332 -5.75 14.47 -3.84
CA PRO A 332 -5.93 15.33 -5.01
C PRO A 332 -7.39 15.65 -5.33
N SER A 333 -8.35 14.96 -4.70
CA SER A 333 -9.76 15.33 -4.81
C SER A 333 -10.08 16.65 -4.09
N PHE A 334 -9.16 17.15 -3.26
CA PHE A 334 -9.24 18.49 -2.72
C PHE A 334 -8.74 19.53 -3.73
N ASN A 335 -9.48 20.62 -3.87
CA ASN A 335 -8.91 21.83 -4.46
C ASN A 335 -8.08 22.55 -3.38
N TRP A 336 -6.78 22.24 -3.30
CA TRP A 336 -5.88 22.71 -2.25
C TRP A 336 -5.86 24.24 -2.12
N LYS A 337 -5.60 24.97 -3.22
CA LYS A 337 -5.56 26.45 -3.21
C LYS A 337 -6.91 27.11 -2.96
N ALA A 338 -8.02 26.43 -3.19
CA ALA A 338 -9.34 26.95 -2.84
C ALA A 338 -9.69 26.76 -1.35
N ASN A 339 -9.02 25.86 -0.65
CA ASN A 339 -9.26 25.59 0.77
C ASN A 339 -8.21 26.20 1.70
N LEU A 340 -6.95 26.30 1.25
CA LEU A 340 -5.81 26.67 2.09
C LEU A 340 -4.87 27.65 1.37
N ASP A 341 -4.28 28.55 2.15
CA ASP A 341 -3.21 29.45 1.71
C ASP A 341 -1.87 28.71 1.56
N GLU A 342 -0.96 29.25 0.72
CA GLU A 342 0.33 28.60 0.40
C GLU A 342 1.19 28.33 1.64
N GLY A 343 1.20 29.25 2.61
CA GLY A 343 1.94 29.06 3.87
C GLY A 343 1.43 27.87 4.69
N VAL A 344 0.11 27.66 4.71
CA VAL A 344 -0.51 26.52 5.40
C VAL A 344 -0.22 25.22 4.65
N ILE A 345 -0.32 25.22 3.32
CA ILE A 345 0.03 24.05 2.48
C ILE A 345 1.47 23.61 2.73
N ALA A 346 2.42 24.54 2.80
CA ALA A 346 3.84 24.24 3.03
C ALA A 346 4.13 23.64 4.42
N GLY A 347 3.26 23.88 5.41
CA GLY A 347 3.35 23.34 6.77
C GLY A 347 2.47 22.11 7.02
N PHE A 348 1.52 21.81 6.12
CA PHE A 348 0.40 20.90 6.38
C PHE A 348 0.82 19.51 6.88
N GLN A 349 1.75 18.86 6.20
CA GLN A 349 2.21 17.52 6.58
C GLN A 349 3.00 17.50 7.91
N ARG A 350 3.72 18.59 8.23
CA ARG A 350 4.45 18.72 9.50
C ARG A 350 3.49 18.88 10.67
N GLU A 351 2.44 19.68 10.50
CA GLU A 351 1.38 19.82 11.51
C GLU A 351 0.65 18.50 11.74
N LEU A 352 0.29 17.77 10.68
CA LEU A 352 -0.27 16.42 10.79
C LEU A 352 0.66 15.47 11.54
N ALA A 353 1.96 15.50 11.26
CA ALA A 353 2.94 14.64 11.93
C ALA A 353 2.98 14.89 13.45
N ALA A 354 2.87 16.15 13.88
CA ALA A 354 2.80 16.52 15.30
C ALA A 354 1.56 15.98 16.01
N MET A 355 0.47 15.72 15.27
CA MET A 355 -0.77 15.11 15.77
C MET A 355 -0.74 13.57 15.75
N GLY A 356 0.36 12.94 15.31
CA GLY A 356 0.50 11.48 15.25
C GLY A 356 0.13 10.84 13.91
N TYR A 357 -0.09 11.62 12.85
CA TYR A 357 -0.25 11.11 11.49
C TYR A 357 1.12 10.72 10.90
N LYS A 358 1.50 9.46 11.14
CA LYS A 358 2.82 8.91 10.81
C LYS A 358 2.97 8.39 9.39
N PHE A 359 1.87 8.07 8.71
CA PHE A 359 1.87 7.74 7.29
C PHE A 359 0.97 8.73 6.54
N GLN A 360 1.54 9.46 5.59
CA GLN A 360 0.83 10.49 4.83
C GLN A 360 1.07 10.28 3.34
N PHE A 361 0.00 10.28 2.55
CA PHE A 361 0.13 9.96 1.13
C PHE A 361 -0.77 10.80 0.23
N VAL A 362 -0.33 10.97 -1.01
CA VAL A 362 -1.15 11.55 -2.09
C VAL A 362 -1.64 10.43 -2.99
N THR A 363 -2.92 10.05 -2.86
CA THR A 363 -3.51 8.88 -3.52
C THR A 363 -3.36 8.89 -5.03
N LEU A 364 -3.70 10.00 -5.69
CA LEU A 364 -3.82 10.08 -7.15
C LEU A 364 -2.60 10.72 -7.83
N ALA A 365 -1.46 10.82 -7.14
CA ALA A 365 -0.26 11.47 -7.66
C ALA A 365 0.17 10.93 -9.04
N GLY A 366 0.38 9.61 -9.16
CA GLY A 366 0.74 8.96 -10.41
C GLY A 366 -0.26 9.14 -11.55
N PHE A 367 -1.56 9.21 -11.27
CA PHE A 367 -2.58 9.46 -12.30
C PHE A 367 -2.47 10.89 -12.84
N HIS A 368 -2.40 11.89 -11.95
CA HIS A 368 -2.31 13.29 -12.37
C HIS A 368 -1.01 13.58 -13.10
N THR A 369 0.14 13.07 -12.64
CA THR A 369 1.42 13.30 -13.31
C THR A 369 1.51 12.62 -14.67
N LEU A 370 0.99 11.39 -14.80
CA LEU A 370 0.95 10.66 -16.06
C LEU A 370 0.07 11.37 -17.10
N ASN A 371 -1.15 11.73 -16.72
CA ASN A 371 -2.11 12.34 -17.65
C ASN A 371 -1.67 13.75 -18.06
N LEU A 372 -1.24 14.58 -17.10
CA LEU A 372 -0.80 15.96 -17.40
C LEU A 372 0.46 15.95 -18.27
N GLY A 373 1.48 15.17 -17.91
CA GLY A 373 2.73 15.12 -18.66
C GLY A 373 2.51 14.68 -20.11
N MET A 374 1.68 13.65 -20.33
CA MET A 374 1.36 13.20 -21.68
C MET A 374 0.50 14.21 -22.46
N PHE A 375 -0.49 14.85 -21.81
CA PHE A 375 -1.34 15.85 -22.45
C PHE A 375 -0.54 17.06 -22.93
N ASP A 376 0.33 17.62 -22.09
CA ASP A 376 1.15 18.79 -22.42
C ASP A 376 2.15 18.49 -23.54
N LEU A 377 2.78 17.30 -23.50
CA LEU A 377 3.67 16.84 -24.57
C LEU A 377 2.90 16.66 -25.88
N ALA A 378 1.76 15.96 -25.87
CA ALA A 378 0.95 15.72 -27.07
C ALA A 378 0.41 17.03 -27.67
N GLN A 379 -0.03 17.95 -26.83
CA GLN A 379 -0.50 19.27 -27.26
C GLN A 379 0.62 20.07 -27.94
N SER A 380 1.81 20.09 -27.33
CA SER A 380 2.97 20.79 -27.87
C SER A 380 3.50 20.12 -29.14
N TYR A 381 3.54 18.79 -29.17
CA TYR A 381 3.99 17.99 -30.33
C TYR A 381 3.06 18.17 -31.53
N LYS A 382 1.74 18.24 -31.33
CA LYS A 382 0.78 18.55 -32.39
C LYS A 382 1.08 19.90 -33.07
N ARG A 383 1.58 20.89 -32.32
CA ARG A 383 1.86 22.24 -32.83
C ARG A 383 3.27 22.38 -33.42
N GLU A 384 4.26 21.72 -32.82
CA GLU A 384 5.69 22.02 -33.01
C GLU A 384 6.53 20.79 -33.40
N GLY A 385 5.92 19.60 -33.46
CA GLY A 385 6.60 18.35 -33.79
C GLY A 385 7.81 18.09 -32.88
N MET A 386 8.93 17.73 -33.49
CA MET A 386 10.16 17.36 -32.77
C MET A 386 10.73 18.48 -31.89
N ALA A 387 10.41 19.75 -32.14
CA ALA A 387 10.86 20.83 -31.26
C ALA A 387 10.27 20.69 -29.85
N ALA A 388 9.02 20.22 -29.72
CA ALA A 388 8.40 19.95 -28.42
C ALA A 388 9.07 18.78 -27.71
N TYR A 389 9.30 17.68 -28.43
CA TYR A 389 9.95 16.50 -27.85
C TYR A 389 11.40 16.78 -27.43
N SER A 390 12.16 17.50 -28.27
CA SER A 390 13.53 17.90 -27.94
C SER A 390 13.60 18.74 -26.68
N ARG A 391 12.66 19.68 -26.44
CA ARG A 391 12.60 20.42 -25.18
C ARG A 391 12.33 19.52 -23.98
N PHE A 392 11.45 18.54 -24.12
CA PHE A 392 11.18 17.55 -23.07
C PHE A 392 12.46 16.74 -22.75
N GLN A 393 13.19 16.30 -23.76
CA GLN A 393 14.48 15.62 -23.59
C GLN A 393 15.55 16.52 -22.93
N GLN A 394 15.60 17.81 -23.29
CA GLN A 394 16.52 18.76 -22.64
C GLN A 394 16.22 18.94 -21.14
N GLU A 395 14.94 18.81 -20.75
CA GLU A 395 14.55 18.82 -19.34
C GLU A 395 15.05 17.56 -18.61
N GLU A 396 14.99 16.39 -19.25
CA GLU A 396 15.57 15.16 -18.69
C GLU A 396 17.08 15.32 -18.45
N PHE A 397 17.84 15.84 -19.42
CA PHE A 397 19.27 16.14 -19.25
C PHE A 397 19.55 17.19 -18.16
N ARG A 398 18.60 18.11 -17.90
CA ARG A 398 18.73 19.08 -16.81
C ARG A 398 18.63 18.36 -15.46
N HIS A 399 17.63 17.50 -15.30
CA HIS A 399 17.43 16.72 -14.08
C HIS A 399 18.56 15.71 -13.82
N GLU A 400 19.07 15.04 -14.85
CA GLU A 400 20.22 14.13 -14.72
C GLU A 400 21.44 14.85 -14.11
N ARG A 401 21.78 16.03 -14.64
CA ARG A 401 22.96 16.79 -14.20
C ARG A 401 22.83 17.42 -12.81
N SER A 402 21.61 17.70 -12.35
CA SER A 402 21.39 18.49 -11.13
C SER A 402 20.73 17.73 -9.98
N GLU A 403 19.97 16.68 -10.27
CA GLU A 403 19.06 16.02 -9.32
C GLU A 403 19.20 14.49 -9.34
N GLY A 404 20.01 13.91 -10.22
CA GLY A 404 20.31 12.47 -10.25
C GLY A 404 19.34 11.60 -11.05
N TYR A 405 18.50 12.18 -11.91
CA TYR A 405 17.59 11.44 -12.78
C TYR A 405 18.35 10.54 -13.79
N MET A 406 17.99 9.25 -13.86
CA MET A 406 18.77 8.25 -14.62
C MET A 406 18.10 7.72 -15.89
N ALA A 407 16.84 8.08 -16.16
CA ALA A 407 16.10 7.46 -17.28
C ALA A 407 16.40 8.08 -18.66
N VAL A 408 17.31 9.07 -18.73
CA VAL A 408 17.85 9.59 -19.99
C VAL A 408 18.46 8.46 -20.82
N SER A 409 19.37 7.68 -20.20
CA SER A 409 19.91 6.43 -20.75
C SER A 409 18.91 5.28 -20.55
N HIS A 410 17.81 5.36 -21.27
CA HIS A 410 16.66 4.47 -21.13
C HIS A 410 17.00 2.98 -21.33
N GLN A 411 17.99 2.60 -22.16
CA GLN A 411 18.41 1.20 -22.34
C GLN A 411 19.08 0.67 -21.07
N ARG A 412 20.05 1.42 -20.52
CA ARG A 412 20.66 1.10 -19.21
C ARG A 412 19.63 1.10 -18.09
N PHE A 413 18.75 2.10 -18.05
CA PHE A 413 17.72 2.24 -17.02
C PHE A 413 16.79 1.02 -16.90
N VAL A 414 16.40 0.41 -18.04
CA VAL A 414 15.57 -0.81 -18.04
C VAL A 414 16.38 -2.10 -17.92
N GLY A 415 17.71 -2.01 -17.86
CA GLY A 415 18.61 -3.12 -17.55
C GLY A 415 19.26 -3.79 -18.75
N ALA A 416 19.41 -3.13 -19.90
CA ALA A 416 20.15 -3.70 -21.04
C ALA A 416 21.56 -4.17 -20.61
N GLY A 417 22.29 -3.35 -19.86
CA GLY A 417 23.62 -3.72 -19.33
C GLY A 417 23.59 -4.89 -18.34
N TYR A 418 22.51 -5.02 -17.55
CA TYR A 418 22.32 -6.17 -16.69
C TYR A 418 22.17 -7.47 -17.50
N PHE A 419 21.36 -7.45 -18.55
CA PHE A 419 21.17 -8.62 -19.41
C PHE A 419 22.39 -8.95 -20.26
N ASP A 420 23.14 -7.95 -20.72
CA ASP A 420 24.44 -8.16 -21.37
C ASP A 420 25.40 -8.88 -20.41
N ARG A 421 25.49 -8.44 -19.14
CA ARG A 421 26.33 -9.10 -18.15
C ARG A 421 25.91 -10.55 -17.86
N LEU A 422 24.61 -10.83 -17.87
CA LEU A 422 24.11 -12.20 -17.77
C LEU A 422 24.58 -13.04 -18.97
N MET A 423 24.42 -12.52 -20.18
CA MET A 423 24.84 -13.21 -21.39
C MET A 423 26.35 -13.49 -21.35
N ASP A 424 27.17 -12.49 -21.03
CA ASP A 424 28.61 -12.64 -20.88
C ASP A 424 28.99 -13.68 -19.82
N SER A 425 28.24 -13.78 -18.72
CA SER A 425 28.50 -14.77 -17.68
C SER A 425 28.21 -16.20 -18.16
N VAL A 426 27.18 -16.38 -18.99
CA VAL A 426 26.79 -17.70 -19.54
C VAL A 426 27.73 -18.10 -20.68
N THR A 427 28.13 -17.16 -21.53
CA THR A 427 29.01 -17.41 -22.69
C THR A 427 30.48 -17.19 -22.40
N GLN A 428 30.86 -16.91 -21.15
CA GLN A 428 32.25 -16.60 -20.78
C GLN A 428 32.87 -15.45 -21.61
N GLY A 429 32.04 -14.46 -21.98
CA GLY A 429 32.44 -13.29 -22.77
C GLY A 429 32.54 -13.51 -24.28
N GLU A 430 32.14 -14.68 -24.80
CA GLU A 430 32.20 -14.97 -26.25
C GLU A 430 30.97 -14.48 -27.04
N SER A 431 30.02 -13.80 -26.40
CA SER A 431 28.78 -13.36 -27.07
C SER A 431 29.06 -12.23 -28.06
N SER A 432 28.62 -12.42 -29.30
CA SER A 432 28.65 -11.38 -30.36
C SER A 432 27.35 -10.57 -30.45
N VAL A 433 26.39 -10.81 -29.56
CA VAL A 433 25.03 -10.23 -29.62
C VAL A 433 24.69 -9.38 -28.39
N ALA A 434 25.72 -8.81 -27.73
CA ALA A 434 25.51 -7.83 -26.65
C ALA A 434 24.78 -6.59 -27.18
N ALA A 435 23.88 -6.02 -26.38
CA ALA A 435 22.95 -4.98 -26.79
C ALA A 435 23.51 -3.55 -26.66
N LEU A 436 24.31 -3.26 -25.63
CA LEU A 436 24.79 -1.90 -25.38
C LEU A 436 25.97 -1.50 -26.28
N LYS A 437 26.88 -2.43 -26.57
CA LYS A 437 28.08 -2.15 -27.36
C LYS A 437 27.70 -1.79 -28.79
N GLY A 438 28.04 -0.58 -29.23
CA GLY A 438 27.66 -0.05 -30.55
C GLY A 438 26.20 0.41 -30.64
N SER A 439 25.54 0.64 -29.50
CA SER A 439 24.22 1.25 -29.45
C SER A 439 24.30 2.78 -29.59
N THR A 440 23.23 3.40 -30.10
CA THR A 440 23.14 4.87 -30.15
C THR A 440 23.15 5.51 -28.77
N GLU A 441 22.76 4.77 -27.72
CA GLU A 441 22.89 5.22 -26.33
C GLU A 441 24.36 5.36 -25.93
N GLU A 442 25.23 4.40 -26.26
CA GLU A 442 26.67 4.50 -25.97
C GLU A 442 27.35 5.63 -26.76
N GLU A 443 26.89 5.93 -27.97
CA GLU A 443 27.51 6.94 -28.84
C GLU A 443 27.03 8.38 -28.58
N GLN A 444 25.79 8.57 -28.12
CA GLN A 444 25.13 9.89 -28.10
C GLN A 444 24.74 10.39 -26.71
N PHE A 445 24.82 9.55 -25.67
CA PHE A 445 24.37 9.88 -24.31
C PHE A 445 25.47 9.72 -23.27
#